data_AF-A0A2S2Q799-F1
#
_entry.id   AF-A0A2S2Q799-F1
#
_cell.length_a   1.000
_cell.length_b   1.000
_cell.length_c   1.000
_cell.angle_alpha   90.00
_cell.angle_beta   90.00
_cell.angle_gamma   90.00
#
_symmetry.space_group_name_H-M   'P 1'
#
loop_
_entity.id
_entity.type
_entity.pdbx_description
1 polymer ?
#
loop_
_entity_poly.entity_id
_entity_poly.type
_entity_poly.pdbx_seq_one_letter_code
_entity_poly.pdbx_strand_id
1 'polypeptide(L)'
;LIVQPTDKRTYNAIIDHLHEKNASFHSFTPPPSSHRIYRVVIKNLHNSTLHTDITSALSEQGHSVKSIYNAKNRNNCPLPVFFVDIRQQDNNNDIHEITSLLNTIMKIEKPFKKRRGPPQCHNCQEYGHTKNYCNHEARCVK
;
A
#
# COMPACT_ATOMS: atom_id res chain seq x y z
N LEU A 1 -12.28 -25.60 7.01
CA LEU A 1 -13.60 -24.95 6.89
C LEU A 1 -13.38 -23.54 6.34
N ILE A 2 -14.10 -23.17 5.27
CA ILE A 2 -14.04 -21.80 4.71
C ILE A 2 -15.35 -21.12 5.07
N VAL A 3 -15.28 -19.96 5.72
CA VAL A 3 -16.46 -19.17 6.10
C VAL A 3 -16.43 -17.87 5.31
N GLN A 4 -17.51 -17.57 4.60
CA GLN A 4 -17.68 -16.35 3.82
C GLN A 4 -18.81 -15.51 4.42
N PRO A 5 -18.50 -14.56 5.31
CA PRO A 5 -19.51 -13.68 5.88
C PRO A 5 -20.07 -12.73 4.80
N THR A 6 -21.39 -12.51 4.83
CA THR A 6 -22.08 -11.57 3.94
C THR A 6 -21.73 -10.12 4.23
N ASP A 7 -21.55 -9.80 5.51
CA ASP A 7 -21.41 -8.43 6.00
C ASP A 7 -20.13 -8.23 6.81
N LYS A 8 -19.59 -7.02 6.77
CA LYS A 8 -18.41 -6.64 7.56
C LYS A 8 -18.62 -6.78 9.07
N ARG A 9 -19.84 -6.54 9.54
CA ARG A 9 -20.19 -6.70 10.97
C ARG A 9 -20.07 -8.15 11.41
N THR A 10 -20.65 -9.06 10.64
CA THR A 10 -20.57 -10.50 10.86
C THR A 10 -19.13 -11.01 10.77
N TYR A 11 -18.36 -10.50 9.78
CA TYR A 11 -16.94 -10.78 9.69
C TYR A 11 -16.19 -10.41 10.98
N ASN A 12 -16.35 -9.18 11.46
CA ASN A 12 -15.67 -8.73 12.69
C ASN A 12 -16.06 -9.59 13.90
N ALA A 13 -17.35 -9.88 14.07
CA ALA A 13 -17.83 -10.73 15.16
C ALA A 13 -17.22 -12.14 15.14
N ILE A 14 -17.04 -12.73 13.94
CA ILE A 14 -16.36 -14.02 13.78
C ILE A 14 -14.89 -13.91 14.18
N ILE A 15 -14.19 -12.86 13.73
CA ILE A 15 -12.77 -12.65 14.06
C ILE A 15 -12.57 -12.47 15.56
N ASP A 16 -13.40 -11.64 16.19
CA ASP A 16 -13.33 -11.38 17.63
C ASP A 16 -13.55 -12.68 18.43
N HIS A 17 -14.56 -13.48 18.07
CA HIS A 17 -14.81 -14.79 18.68
C HIS A 17 -13.66 -15.79 18.46
N LEU A 18 -13.02 -15.78 17.30
CA LEU A 18 -11.86 -16.64 17.03
C LEU A 18 -10.63 -16.22 17.83
N HIS A 19 -10.44 -14.91 18.06
CA HIS A 19 -9.40 -14.39 18.95
C HIS A 19 -9.67 -14.78 20.42
N GLU A 20 -10.90 -14.61 20.90
CA GLU A 20 -11.30 -14.99 22.27
C GLU A 20 -11.03 -16.47 22.56
N LYS A 21 -11.25 -17.33 21.56
CA LYS A 21 -10.99 -18.77 21.67
C LYS A 21 -9.56 -19.18 21.37
N ASN A 22 -8.65 -18.24 21.06
CA ASN A 22 -7.29 -18.50 20.60
C ASN A 22 -7.23 -19.56 19.49
N ALA A 23 -8.18 -19.50 18.55
CA ALA A 23 -8.25 -20.47 17.47
C ALA A 23 -7.14 -20.23 16.43
N SER A 24 -6.72 -21.30 15.77
CA SER A 24 -5.78 -21.24 14.65
C SER A 24 -6.54 -20.95 13.35
N PHE A 25 -6.31 -19.79 12.75
CA PHE A 25 -6.99 -19.37 11.51
C PHE A 25 -6.16 -18.35 10.73
N HIS A 26 -6.59 -18.07 9.50
CA HIS A 26 -6.17 -16.90 8.74
C HIS A 26 -7.39 -16.23 8.09
N SER A 27 -7.26 -14.94 7.75
CA SER A 27 -8.35 -14.16 7.15
C SER A 27 -7.93 -13.46 5.87
N PHE A 28 -8.91 -13.04 5.08
CA PHE A 28 -8.73 -12.34 3.82
C PHE A 28 -9.54 -11.06 3.80
N THR A 29 -9.21 -10.12 4.68
CA THR A 29 -9.89 -8.84 4.70
C THR A 29 -8.92 -7.71 4.44
N PRO A 30 -9.11 -6.94 3.37
CA PRO A 30 -8.30 -5.77 3.15
C PRO A 30 -8.53 -4.76 4.28
N PRO A 31 -7.52 -4.00 4.72
CA PRO A 31 -7.62 -3.12 5.88
C PRO A 31 -8.77 -2.11 5.71
N PRO A 32 -9.25 -1.50 6.79
CA PRO A 32 -10.17 -0.36 6.70
C PRO A 32 -9.66 0.65 5.68
N SER A 33 -10.56 1.25 4.89
CA SER A 33 -10.21 2.23 3.85
C SER A 33 -9.31 3.35 4.39
N SER A 34 -9.51 3.77 5.64
CA SER A 34 -8.68 4.77 6.32
C SER A 34 -7.19 4.41 6.44
N HIS A 35 -6.86 3.12 6.51
CA HIS A 35 -5.49 2.64 6.59
C HIS A 35 -4.90 2.33 5.22
N ARG A 36 -5.73 2.28 4.17
CA ARG A 36 -5.26 2.03 2.82
C ARG A 36 -4.56 3.26 2.28
N ILE A 37 -3.41 2.98 1.69
CA ILE A 37 -2.59 3.96 1.02
C ILE A 37 -2.77 3.74 -0.48
N TYR A 38 -2.96 4.82 -1.21
CA TYR A 38 -2.89 4.80 -2.65
C TYR A 38 -1.50 5.29 -3.05
N ARG A 39 -0.67 4.37 -3.57
CA ARG A 39 0.70 4.67 -3.97
C ARG A 39 0.75 5.07 -5.43
N VAL A 40 1.44 6.16 -5.73
CA VAL A 40 1.74 6.64 -7.08
C VAL A 40 3.24 6.81 -7.28
N VAL A 41 3.66 6.84 -8.54
CA VAL A 41 5.05 7.07 -8.93
C VAL A 41 5.12 8.32 -9.78
N ILE A 42 5.84 9.33 -9.32
CA ILE A 42 6.15 10.54 -10.08
C ILE A 42 7.49 10.32 -10.77
N LYS A 43 7.51 10.44 -12.10
CA LYS A 43 8.71 10.38 -12.93
C LYS A 43 9.04 11.76 -13.52
N ASN A 44 10.31 11.96 -13.86
CA ASN A 44 10.86 13.17 -14.47
C ASN A 44 10.84 14.39 -13.54
N LEU A 45 10.86 14.16 -12.23
CA LEU A 45 11.07 15.23 -11.25
C LEU A 45 12.52 15.16 -10.76
N HIS A 46 13.22 16.30 -10.71
CA HIS A 46 14.63 16.31 -10.33
C HIS A 46 14.83 15.83 -8.88
N ASN A 47 15.90 15.07 -8.64
CA ASN A 47 16.13 14.46 -7.33
C ASN A 47 16.40 15.46 -6.19
N SER A 48 16.77 16.71 -6.53
CA SER A 48 16.97 17.79 -5.57
C SER A 48 15.68 18.44 -5.10
N THR A 49 14.53 18.11 -5.70
CA THR A 49 13.25 18.68 -5.30
C THR A 49 12.92 18.26 -3.87
N LEU A 50 12.57 19.23 -3.03
CA LEU A 50 12.29 18.98 -1.62
C LEU A 50 10.96 18.24 -1.47
N HIS A 51 10.90 17.33 -0.50
CA HIS A 51 9.67 16.60 -0.21
C HIS A 51 8.54 17.53 0.25
N THR A 52 8.88 18.66 0.88
CA THR A 52 7.93 19.70 1.31
C THR A 52 7.22 20.35 0.13
N ASP A 53 7.95 20.60 -0.96
CA ASP A 53 7.42 21.28 -2.14
C ASP A 53 6.48 20.35 -2.89
N ILE A 54 6.86 19.08 -3.02
CA ILE A 54 6.00 18.03 -3.59
C ILE A 54 4.73 17.86 -2.76
N THR A 55 4.86 17.84 -1.43
CA THR A 55 3.71 17.72 -0.51
C THR A 55 2.76 18.90 -0.67
N SER A 56 3.29 20.12 -0.72
CA SER A 56 2.50 21.35 -0.82
C SER A 56 1.77 21.40 -2.17
N ALA A 57 2.50 21.16 -3.27
CA ALA A 57 1.92 21.17 -4.60
C ALA A 57 0.84 20.09 -4.80
N LEU A 58 1.01 18.90 -4.23
CA LEU A 58 -0.04 17.87 -4.24
C LEU A 58 -1.23 18.21 -3.34
N SER A 59 -0.98 18.92 -2.24
CA SER A 59 -2.05 19.38 -1.33
C SER A 59 -2.89 20.49 -1.97
N GLU A 60 -2.27 21.38 -2.76
CA GLU A 60 -2.97 22.39 -3.56
C GLU A 60 -3.88 21.78 -4.62
N GLN A 61 -3.54 20.59 -5.14
CA GLN A 61 -4.38 19.80 -6.04
C GLN A 61 -5.45 18.98 -5.30
N GLY A 62 -5.55 19.10 -3.97
CA GLY A 62 -6.56 18.43 -3.15
C GLY A 62 -6.23 17.00 -2.75
N HIS A 63 -4.95 16.57 -2.83
CA HIS A 63 -4.52 15.24 -2.40
C HIS A 63 -3.80 15.27 -1.05
N SER A 64 -4.23 14.41 -0.12
CA SER A 64 -3.58 14.27 1.18
C SER A 64 -2.40 13.30 1.13
N VAL A 65 -1.18 13.84 1.16
CA VAL A 65 0.07 13.06 1.16
C VAL A 65 0.37 12.50 2.55
N LYS A 66 0.74 11.21 2.63
CA LYS A 66 1.16 10.51 3.84
C LYS A 66 2.67 10.34 3.93
N SER A 67 3.33 9.99 2.83
CA SER A 67 4.78 9.78 2.81
C SER A 67 5.33 9.94 1.39
N ILE A 68 6.59 10.38 1.30
CA ILE A 68 7.33 10.53 0.04
C ILE A 68 8.67 9.83 0.18
N TYR A 69 9.04 9.06 -0.85
CA TYR A 69 10.31 8.36 -0.92
C TYR A 69 10.95 8.56 -2.29
N ASN A 70 12.19 9.05 -2.33
CA ASN A 70 12.96 9.13 -3.57
C ASN A 70 13.61 7.77 -3.88
N ALA A 71 13.39 7.27 -5.10
CA ALA A 71 14.01 6.06 -5.59
C ALA A 71 15.53 6.22 -5.70
N LYS A 72 16.28 5.18 -5.33
CA LYS A 72 17.74 5.16 -5.45
C LYS A 72 18.18 4.04 -6.39
N ASN A 73 19.28 4.26 -7.09
CA ASN A 73 19.92 3.22 -7.90
C ASN A 73 20.75 2.26 -7.01
N ARG A 74 21.40 1.27 -7.63
CA ARG A 74 22.26 0.29 -6.94
C ARG A 74 23.44 0.93 -6.18
N ASN A 75 23.89 2.10 -6.64
CA ASN A 75 24.98 2.87 -6.04
C ASN A 75 24.48 3.88 -5.00
N ASN A 76 23.21 3.78 -4.56
CA ASN A 76 22.54 4.71 -3.64
C ASN A 76 22.39 6.15 -4.17
N CYS A 77 22.61 6.40 -5.46
CA CYS A 77 22.36 7.71 -6.05
C CYS A 77 20.86 7.92 -6.28
N PRO A 78 20.32 9.10 -5.96
CA PRO A 78 18.90 9.38 -6.10
C PRO A 78 18.50 9.56 -7.57
N LEU A 79 17.39 8.95 -7.94
CA LEU A 79 16.83 8.97 -9.29
C LEU A 79 15.79 10.08 -9.42
N PRO A 80 15.45 10.52 -10.64
CA PRO A 80 14.34 11.45 -10.87
C PRO A 80 12.97 10.75 -10.78
N VAL A 81 12.78 9.94 -9.73
CA VAL A 81 11.59 9.11 -9.52
C VAL A 81 11.22 9.12 -8.05
N PHE A 82 10.01 9.59 -7.74
CA PHE A 82 9.48 9.66 -6.38
C PHE A 82 8.29 8.73 -6.21
N PHE A 83 8.29 7.95 -5.14
CA PHE A 83 7.14 7.19 -4.67
C PHE A 83 6.38 8.04 -3.68
N VAL A 84 5.10 8.28 -3.96
CA VAL A 84 4.22 9.06 -3.09
C VAL A 84 3.08 8.19 -2.61
N ASP A 85 2.94 8.15 -1.30
CA ASP A 85 1.84 7.51 -0.60
C ASP A 85 0.80 8.57 -0.27
N ILE A 86 -0.36 8.51 -0.92
CA ILE A 86 -1.51 9.37 -0.62
C ILE A 86 -2.58 8.60 0.15
N ARG A 87 -3.37 9.31 0.96
CA ARG A 87 -4.52 8.72 1.66
C ARG A 87 -5.59 8.31 0.66
N GLN A 88 -6.44 7.36 1.03
CA GLN A 88 -7.54 6.95 0.18
C GLN A 88 -8.65 8.02 0.20
N GLN A 89 -8.88 8.68 -0.95
CA GLN A 89 -9.93 9.66 -1.20
C GLN A 89 -10.60 9.37 -2.55
N ASP A 90 -11.78 9.93 -2.80
CA ASP A 90 -12.56 9.67 -4.02
C ASP A 90 -11.89 10.23 -5.27
N ASN A 91 -11.14 11.33 -5.14
CA ASN A 91 -10.38 11.98 -6.21
C ASN A 91 -9.02 11.32 -6.51
N ASN A 92 -8.70 10.16 -5.92
CA ASN A 92 -7.38 9.54 -6.07
C ASN A 92 -7.04 9.10 -7.50
N ASN A 93 -8.02 8.93 -8.38
CA ASN A 93 -7.75 8.59 -9.78
C ASN A 93 -7.34 9.84 -10.60
N ASP A 94 -7.82 11.01 -10.20
CA ASP A 94 -7.60 12.29 -10.88
C ASP A 94 -6.12 12.70 -10.82
N ILE A 95 -5.37 12.18 -9.83
CA ILE A 95 -3.92 12.39 -9.72
C ILE A 95 -3.15 11.97 -10.98
N HIS A 96 -3.66 11.01 -11.77
CA HIS A 96 -2.99 10.57 -13.00
C HIS A 96 -3.17 11.56 -14.16
N GLU A 97 -4.07 12.53 -14.03
CA GLU A 97 -4.33 13.58 -15.02
C GLU A 97 -3.35 14.76 -14.86
N ILE A 98 -2.62 14.83 -13.75
CA ILE A 98 -1.61 15.86 -13.48
C ILE A 98 -0.38 15.62 -14.38
N THR A 99 -0.14 16.54 -15.32
CA THR A 99 0.99 16.50 -16.27
C THR A 99 2.14 17.44 -15.91
N SER A 100 1.90 18.41 -15.04
CA SER A 100 2.92 19.37 -14.60
C SER A 100 2.77 19.70 -13.12
N LEU A 101 3.89 19.79 -12.41
CA LEU A 101 3.97 20.21 -11.01
C LEU A 101 5.25 21.03 -10.83
N LEU A 102 5.23 22.07 -10.00
CA LEU A 102 6.42 22.89 -9.71
C LEU A 102 7.11 23.41 -11.00
N ASN A 103 6.33 23.88 -11.97
CA ASN A 103 6.81 24.33 -13.29
C ASN A 103 7.61 23.28 -14.07
N THR A 104 7.47 22.00 -13.72
CA THR A 104 8.16 20.87 -14.35
C THR A 104 7.14 19.94 -14.97
N ILE A 105 7.38 19.54 -16.22
CA ILE A 105 6.56 18.53 -16.90
C ILE A 105 6.96 17.16 -16.34
N MET A 106 5.98 16.43 -15.81
CA MET A 106 6.20 15.16 -15.15
C MET A 106 5.14 14.14 -15.53
N LYS A 107 5.40 12.88 -15.16
CA LYS A 107 4.49 11.78 -15.45
C LYS A 107 4.15 11.04 -14.17
N ILE A 108 2.87 10.97 -13.84
CA ILE A 108 2.37 10.16 -12.73
C ILE A 108 1.91 8.81 -13.26
N GLU A 109 2.40 7.73 -12.66
CA GLU A 109 2.07 6.37 -13.05
C GLU A 109 1.65 5.54 -11.83
N LYS A 110 0.89 4.48 -12.09
CA LYS A 110 0.64 3.44 -11.09
C LYS A 110 1.94 2.69 -10.77
N PRO A 111 2.18 2.30 -9.52
CA PRO A 111 3.35 1.53 -9.14
C PRO A 111 3.39 0.22 -9.91
N PHE A 112 4.56 -0.10 -10.46
CA PHE A 112 4.76 -1.33 -11.21
C PHE A 112 4.56 -2.55 -10.32
N LYS A 113 3.53 -3.35 -10.63
CA LYS A 113 3.25 -4.61 -9.93
C LYS A 113 3.95 -5.75 -10.68
N LYS A 114 5.04 -6.27 -10.11
CA LYS A 114 5.59 -7.56 -10.56
C LYS A 114 4.53 -8.64 -10.31
N ARG A 115 4.21 -9.45 -11.32
CA ARG A 115 3.41 -10.67 -11.14
C ARG A 115 4.20 -11.60 -10.22
N ARG A 116 3.80 -11.67 -8.95
CA ARG A 116 4.31 -12.68 -8.01
C ARG A 116 3.28 -13.82 -7.99
N GLY A 117 3.75 -15.05 -7.81
CA GLY A 117 2.88 -16.17 -7.48
C GLY A 117 2.10 -15.93 -6.18
N PRO A 118 1.28 -16.89 -5.72
CA PRO A 118 0.57 -16.76 -4.46
C PRO A 118 1.56 -16.39 -3.34
N PRO A 119 1.23 -15.41 -2.48
CA PRO A 119 2.12 -15.02 -1.40
C PRO A 119 2.35 -16.20 -0.46
N GLN A 120 3.58 -16.39 -0.04
CA GLN A 120 3.90 -17.30 1.06
C GLN A 120 3.83 -16.52 2.37
N CYS A 121 3.11 -17.05 3.35
CA CYS A 121 3.03 -16.48 4.68
C CYS A 121 4.32 -16.74 5.45
N HIS A 122 5.08 -15.70 5.78
CA HIS A 122 6.32 -15.85 6.57
C HIS A 122 6.11 -16.31 8.01
N ASN A 123 4.86 -16.41 8.49
CA ASN A 123 4.54 -16.92 9.83
C ASN A 123 4.36 -18.44 9.81
N CYS A 124 3.41 -18.97 9.04
CA CYS A 124 3.09 -20.40 9.02
C CYS A 124 3.66 -21.16 7.81
N GLN A 125 4.32 -20.48 6.87
CA GLN A 125 4.88 -20.99 5.61
C GLN A 125 3.86 -21.49 4.56
N GLU A 126 2.56 -21.37 4.82
CA GLU A 126 1.52 -21.72 3.85
C GLU A 126 1.38 -20.65 2.76
N TYR A 127 0.90 -21.08 1.59
CA TYR A 127 0.64 -20.20 0.45
C TYR A 127 -0.78 -19.64 0.47
N GLY A 128 -0.96 -18.49 -0.17
CA GLY A 128 -2.27 -17.89 -0.44
C GLY A 128 -2.61 -16.72 0.48
N HIS A 129 -1.91 -16.52 1.59
CA HIS A 129 -2.12 -15.40 2.52
C HIS A 129 -0.79 -14.75 2.98
N THR A 130 -0.89 -13.58 3.62
CA THR A 130 0.28 -12.88 4.17
C THR A 130 0.26 -12.93 5.70
N LYS A 131 1.43 -12.69 6.33
CA LYS A 131 1.60 -12.68 7.79
C LYS A 131 0.59 -11.78 8.52
N ASN A 132 0.20 -10.66 7.91
CA ASN A 132 -0.69 -9.67 8.54
C ASN A 132 -2.07 -10.23 8.90
N TYR A 133 -2.50 -11.31 8.25
CA TYR A 133 -3.80 -11.93 8.46
C TYR A 133 -3.68 -13.38 8.92
N CYS A 134 -2.53 -13.76 9.46
CA CYS A 134 -2.23 -15.10 9.92
C CYS A 134 -2.29 -15.15 11.45
N ASN A 135 -3.15 -16.01 11.99
CA ASN A 135 -3.22 -16.36 13.41
C ASN A 135 -2.84 -17.84 13.66
N HIS A 136 -2.13 -18.44 12.72
CA HIS A 136 -1.56 -19.78 12.89
C HIS A 136 -0.29 -19.71 13.74
N GLU A 137 0.07 -20.85 14.34
CA GLU A 137 1.36 -20.99 15.01
C GLU A 137 2.52 -20.79 14.03
N ALA A 138 3.58 -20.14 14.50
CA ALA A 138 4.76 -19.87 13.71
C ALA A 138 5.49 -21.18 13.35
N ARG A 139 5.94 -21.29 12.11
CA ARG A 139 6.69 -22.45 11.60
C ARG A 139 7.92 -21.98 10.81
N CYS A 140 9.03 -22.68 11.01
CA CYS A 140 10.23 -22.51 10.20
C CYS A 140 10.13 -23.34 8.92
N VAL A 141 10.73 -22.85 7.84
CA VAL A 141 10.96 -23.66 6.62
C VAL A 141 12.00 -24.72 6.98
N LYS A 142 11.74 -25.98 6.65
CA LYS A 142 12.73 -27.06 6.76
C LYS A 142 13.77 -26.98 5.65
#